data_AF-A0AA43M8C9-F1
#
_entry.id   AF-A0AA43M8C9-F1
#
_cell.length_a   1.000
_cell.length_b   1.000
_cell.length_c   1.000
_cell.angle_alpha   90.00
_cell.angle_beta   90.00
_cell.angle_gamma   90.00
#
_symmetry.space_group_name_H-M   'P 1'
#
loop_
_entity.id
_entity.type
_entity.pdbx_description
1 polymer ?
#
loop_
_entity_poly.entity_id
_entity_poly.type
_entity_poly.pdbx_seq_one_letter_code
_entity_poly.pdbx_strand_id
1 'polypeptide(L)' 'MKRYKATVNAAGMWVETILYAQNQAQAYRLFQAIFGANNVPHQPLQIG' A
#
# COMPACT_ATOMS: atom_id res chain seq x y z
N MET A 1 -10.74 -11.90 -1.82
CA MET A 1 -9.87 -10.72 -1.73
C MET A 1 -8.52 -11.14 -1.17
N LYS A 2 -7.44 -10.49 -1.62
CA LYS A 2 -6.06 -10.80 -1.23
C LYS A 2 -5.53 -9.68 -0.34
N ARG A 3 -4.61 -9.99 0.57
CA ARG A 3 -3.94 -8.97 1.39
C ARG A 3 -2.69 -8.49 0.70
N TYR A 4 -2.44 -7.19 0.80
CA TYR A 4 -1.26 -6.54 0.26
C TYR A 4 -0.61 -5.71 1.34
N LYS A 5 0.71 -5.85 1.50
CA LYS A 5 1.53 -5.07 2.41
C LYS A 5 2.31 -4.03 1.62
N ALA A 6 2.37 -2.80 2.12
CA ALA A 6 3.22 -1.75 1.58
C ALA A 6 3.89 -0.97 2.72
N THR A 7 5.11 -0.50 2.46
CA THR A 7 5.75 0.53 3.27
C THR A 7 5.23 1.88 2.84
N VAL A 8 4.68 2.65 3.77
CA VAL A 8 4.09 3.97 3.52
C VAL A 8 4.66 5.02 4.45
N ASN A 9 4.75 6.27 3.98
CA ASN A 9 5.04 7.41 4.85
C ASN A 9 3.73 7.96 5.39
N ALA A 10 3.53 7.83 6.70
CA ALA A 10 2.40 8.40 7.41
C ALA A 10 2.93 9.51 8.32
N ALA A 11 2.64 10.76 7.98
CA ALA A 11 3.00 11.94 8.77
C ALA A 11 4.50 12.02 9.16
N GLY A 12 5.40 11.65 8.24
CA GLY A 12 6.85 11.69 8.47
C GLY A 12 7.46 10.40 9.01
N MET A 13 6.64 9.38 9.29
CA MET A 13 7.11 8.07 9.77
C MET A 13 6.87 6.98 8.72
N TRP A 14 7.89 6.15 8.47
CA TRP A 14 7.78 5.00 7.59
C TRP A 14 7.22 3.80 8.36
N VAL A 15 6.06 3.29 7.91
CA VAL A 15 5.36 2.18 8.55
C VAL A 15 4.96 1.13 7.50
N GLU A 16 4.85 -0.13 7.93
CA GLU A 16 4.21 -1.16 7.11
C GLU A 16 2.70 -1.16 7.37
N THR A 17 1.90 -1.12 6.31
CA THR A 17 0.44 -1.21 6.39
C THR A 17 -0.07 -2.31 5.48
N ILE A 18 -1.17 -2.94 5.89
CA ILE A 18 -1.83 -4.01 5.15
C ILE A 18 -3.23 -3.53 4.73
N LEU A 19 -3.58 -3.76 3.47
CA LEU A 19 -4.95 -3.59 2.98
C LEU A 19 -5.40 -4.78 2.13
N TYR A 20 -6.71 -4.89 1.91
CA TYR A 20 -7.31 -5.91 1.07
C TYR A 20 -7.66 -5.36 -0.32
N ALA A 21 -7.30 -6.08 -1.37
CA ALA A 21 -7.64 -5.74 -2.75
C ALA A 21 -7.85 -7.01 -3.61
N GLN A 22 -8.40 -6.84 -4.81
CA GLN A 22 -8.61 -7.92 -5.78
C GLN A 22 -7.30 -8.33 -6.47
N ASN A 23 -6.44 -7.35 -6.74
CA ASN A 23 -5.15 -7.55 -7.40
C ASN A 23 -4.14 -6.46 -6.99
N GLN A 24 -2.88 -6.64 -7.41
CA GLN A 24 -1.77 -5.77 -7.02
C GLN A 24 -1.90 -4.34 -7.57
N ALA A 25 -2.43 -4.18 -8.79
CA ALA A 25 -2.64 -2.88 -9.38
C ALA A 25 -3.68 -2.07 -8.59
N GLN A 26 -4.79 -2.71 -8.21
CA GLN A 26 -5.80 -2.10 -7.35
C GLN A 26 -5.22 -1.76 -5.97
N ALA A 27 -4.46 -2.67 -5.36
CA ALA A 27 -3.82 -2.40 -4.07
C ALA A 27 -2.93 -1.15 -4.14
N TYR A 28 -2.13 -1.02 -5.19
CA TYR A 28 -1.23 0.11 -5.33
C TYR A 28 -1.99 1.43 -5.46
N ARG A 29 -3.05 1.46 -6.29
CA ARG A 29 -3.92 2.63 -6.41
C ARG A 29 -4.60 2.99 -5.08
N LEU A 30 -5.03 2.00 -4.31
CA LEU A 30 -5.63 2.21 -2.98
C LEU A 30 -4.62 2.81 -1.99
N PHE A 31 -3.40 2.27 -1.90
CA PHE A 31 -2.36 2.85 -1.06
C PHE A 31 -2.03 4.29 -1.48
N GLN A 32 -1.88 4.55 -2.78
CA GLN A 32 -1.63 5.90 -3.29
C GLN A 32 -2.80 6.86 -3.02
N ALA A 33 -4.05 6.37 -3.04
CA ALA A 33 -5.23 7.18 -2.73
C ALA A 33 -5.33 7.52 -1.24
N ILE A 34 -4.93 6.61 -0.34
CA ILE A 34 -4.99 6.81 1.11
C ILE A 34 -3.83 7.68 1.61
N PHE A 35 -2.60 7.38 1.17
CA PHE A 35 -1.39 8.00 1.70
C PHE A 35 -0.80 9.07 0.77
N GLY A 36 -1.20 9.13 -0.50
CA GLY A 36 -0.58 9.97 -1.53
C GLY A 36 0.54 9.24 -2.27
N ALA A 37 0.69 9.50 -3.57
CA ALA A 37 1.63 8.75 -4.43
C ALA A 37 3.10 8.83 -3.97
N ASN A 38 3.54 10.00 -3.49
CA ASN A 38 4.90 10.21 -2.98
C ASN A 38 5.19 9.48 -1.66
N ASN A 39 4.14 9.04 -0.97
CA ASN A 39 4.24 8.36 0.32
C ASN A 39 4.16 6.84 0.18
N VAL A 40 4.12 6.31 -1.05
CA VAL A 40 4.10 4.86 -1.36
C VAL A 40 5.19 4.57 -2.40
N PRO A 41 6.47 4.49 -2.00
CA PRO A 41 7.61 4.47 -2.92
C PRO A 41 7.73 3.15 -3.71
N HIS A 42 7.11 2.08 -3.22
CA HIS A 42 7.21 0.76 -3.81
C HIS A 42 5.83 0.13 -3.97
N GLN A 43 5.72 -0.76 -4.97
CA GLN A 43 4.48 -1.48 -5.22
C GLN A 43 4.17 -2.42 -4.03
N PRO A 44 2.89 -2.51 -3.60
CA PRO A 44 2.50 -3.42 -2.53
C PRO A 44 2.76 -4.87 -2.91
N LEU A 45 3.19 -5.67 -1.93
CA LEU A 45 3.44 -7.09 -2.08
C LEU A 45 2.23 -7.87 -1.58
N GLN A 46 1.75 -8.84 -2.36
CA GLN A 46 0.72 -9.75 -1.89
C GLN A 46 1.27 -10.59 -0.74
N ILE A 47 0.50 -10.70 0.34
CA ILE A 47 0.86 -11.50 1.51
C ILE A 47 -0.25 -12.49 1.84
N GLY A 48 0.05 -13.79 1.81
CA GLY A 48 -0.86 -14.91 2.09
C GLY A 48 -2.22 -14.81 1.41
#